data_AF-A0A0K9P782-F1
#
_entry.id   AF-A0A0K9P782-F1
#
_cell.length_a   1.000
_cell.length_b   1.000
_cell.length_c   1.000
_cell.angle_alpha   90.00
_cell.angle_beta   90.00
_cell.angle_gamma   90.00
#
_symmetry.space_group_name_H-M   'P 1'
#
loop_
_entity.id
_entity.type
_entity.pdbx_description
1 polymer ?
#
loop_
_entity_poly.entity_id
_entity_poly.type
_entity_poly.pdbx_seq_one_letter_code
_entity_poly.pdbx_strand_id
1 'polypeptide(L)' 'MRASKNVKEPCKKEACDIQACLTKNNFNSQRCLKVIELLQTCCEKLDYNSTHCASVSGLLKMNVNSKKSTLGNKA' A
#
# COMPACT_ATOMS: atom_id res chain seq x y z
N MET A 1 -19.26 -8.63 -1.92
CA MET A 1 -18.32 -7.86 -2.77
C MET A 1 -18.25 -6.44 -2.21
N ARG A 2 -17.07 -5.98 -1.75
CA ARG A 2 -16.96 -4.66 -1.09
C ARG A 2 -17.11 -3.54 -2.11
N ALA A 3 -18.06 -2.65 -1.81
CA ALA A 3 -18.45 -1.49 -2.61
C ALA A 3 -17.43 -0.35 -2.50
N SER A 4 -17.18 0.34 -3.61
CA SER A 4 -16.63 1.70 -3.63
C SER A 4 -17.22 2.39 -4.87
N LYS A 5 -18.41 2.99 -4.76
CA LYS A 5 -18.58 4.44 -4.52
C LYS A 5 -17.45 5.25 -5.12
N ASN A 6 -17.83 6.04 -6.10
CA ASN A 6 -17.04 6.92 -6.97
C ASN A 6 -16.40 8.10 -6.21
N VAL A 7 -15.87 7.86 -5.01
CA VAL A 7 -14.92 8.73 -4.32
C VAL A 7 -13.56 8.28 -4.86
N LYS A 8 -12.85 9.17 -5.54
CA LYS A 8 -11.55 8.89 -6.14
C LYS A 8 -10.61 8.35 -5.04
N GLU A 9 -10.48 7.02 -4.94
CA GLU A 9 -9.54 6.39 -4.01
C GLU A 9 -8.14 6.92 -4.35
N PRO A 10 -7.56 7.77 -3.49
CA PRO A 10 -6.46 8.64 -3.89
C PRO A 10 -5.15 7.88 -4.13
N CYS A 11 -5.01 6.70 -3.51
CA CYS A 11 -3.86 5.81 -3.67
C CYS A 11 -4.15 4.58 -4.56
N LYS A 12 -5.31 4.56 -5.25
CA LYS A 12 -5.70 3.43 -6.12
C LYS A 12 -4.75 3.26 -7.29
N LYS A 13 -4.24 4.36 -7.84
CA LYS A 13 -3.35 4.34 -9.01
C LYS A 13 -2.07 3.57 -8.68
N GLU A 14 -1.40 3.96 -7.61
CA GLU A 14 -0.15 3.38 -7.13
C GLU A 14 -0.36 1.93 -6.70
N ALA A 15 -1.51 1.61 -6.08
CA ALA A 15 -1.86 0.24 -5.72
C ALA A 15 -2.06 -0.67 -6.94
N CYS A 16 -2.72 -0.18 -7.98
CA CYS A 16 -2.83 -0.87 -9.25
C CYS A 16 -1.45 -1.03 -9.94
N ASP A 17 -0.61 0.00 -9.88
CA ASP A 17 0.75 -0.03 -10.45
C ASP A 17 1.62 -1.09 -9.73
N ILE A 18 1.46 -1.29 -8.42
CA ILE A 18 2.12 -2.39 -7.69
C ILE A 18 1.65 -3.74 -8.19
N GLN A 19 0.34 -3.95 -8.34
CA GLN A 19 -0.18 -5.22 -8.86
C GLN A 19 0.35 -5.49 -10.27
N ALA A 20 0.36 -4.49 -11.15
CA ALA A 20 0.93 -4.60 -12.48
C ALA A 20 2.44 -4.91 -12.44
N CYS A 21 3.18 -4.26 -11.55
CA CYS A 21 4.61 -4.52 -11.36
C CYS A 21 4.86 -5.95 -10.88
N LEU A 22 4.12 -6.42 -9.89
CA LEU A 22 4.24 -7.79 -9.36
C LEU A 22 3.97 -8.81 -10.47
N THR A 23 2.85 -8.68 -11.20
CA THR A 23 2.52 -9.60 -12.30
C THR A 23 3.61 -9.62 -13.38
N LYS A 24 4.20 -8.46 -13.71
CA LYS A 24 5.31 -8.37 -14.69
C LYS A 24 6.63 -8.93 -14.17
N ASN A 25 6.83 -8.95 -12.86
CA ASN A 25 8.11 -9.34 -12.22
C ASN A 25 8.03 -10.67 -11.47
N ASN A 26 7.09 -11.56 -11.83
CA ASN A 26 6.90 -12.86 -11.16
C ASN A 26 6.68 -12.72 -9.65
N PHE A 27 5.88 -11.73 -9.25
CA PHE A 27 5.56 -11.38 -7.87
C PHE A 27 6.78 -11.01 -7.01
N ASN A 28 7.89 -10.61 -7.64
CA ASN A 28 9.06 -10.12 -6.94
C ASN A 28 8.87 -8.65 -6.50
N SER A 29 8.49 -8.47 -5.24
CA SER A 29 8.29 -7.15 -4.62
C SER A 29 9.57 -6.29 -4.58
N GLN A 30 10.76 -6.89 -4.54
CA GLN A 30 12.03 -6.13 -4.55
C GLN A 30 12.25 -5.37 -5.86
N ARG A 31 11.67 -5.83 -6.98
CA ARG A 31 11.71 -5.09 -8.26
C ARG A 31 10.67 -3.97 -8.31
N CYS A 32 9.73 -3.96 -7.38
CA CYS A 32 8.63 -3.01 -7.31
C CYS A 32 8.79 -1.95 -6.21
N LEU A 33 9.96 -1.89 -5.54
CA LEU A 33 10.25 -0.96 -4.45
C LEU A 33 9.87 0.49 -4.79
N LYS A 34 10.16 0.92 -6.02
CA LYS A 34 9.84 2.28 -6.48
C LYS A 34 8.35 2.60 -6.39
N VAL A 35 7.48 1.67 -6.79
CA VAL A 35 6.03 1.87 -6.76
C VAL A 35 5.48 1.67 -5.33
N ILE A 36 6.11 0.80 -4.54
CA ILE A 36 5.79 0.62 -3.13
C ILE A 36 6.07 1.91 -2.33
N GLU A 37 7.21 2.56 -2.55
CA GLU A 37 7.55 3.87 -1.97
C GLU A 37 6.56 4.97 -2.38
N LEU A 38 6.11 4.97 -3.64
CA LEU A 38 5.08 5.90 -4.12
C LEU A 38 3.74 5.68 -3.42
N LEU A 39 3.31 4.41 -3.27
CA LEU A 39 2.09 4.10 -2.54
C LEU A 39 2.22 4.48 -1.06
N GLN A 40 3.37 4.24 -0.44
CA GLN A 40 3.64 4.66 0.93
C GLN A 40 3.55 6.19 1.07
N THR A 41 4.20 6.94 0.18
CA THR A 41 4.16 8.40 0.17
C THR A 41 2.73 8.92 -0.03
N CYS A 42 1.94 8.25 -0.88
CA CYS A 42 0.52 8.58 -1.05
C CYS A 42 -0.25 8.41 0.26
N CYS A 43 -0.01 7.30 0.97
CA CYS A 43 -0.65 7.02 2.25
C CYS A 43 -0.25 8.01 3.34
N GLU A 44 1.03 8.37 3.43
CA GLU A 44 1.54 9.36 4.38
C GLU A 44 0.91 10.74 4.16
N LYS A 45 0.72 11.16 2.90
CA LYS A 45 0.07 12.43 2.55
C LYS A 45 -1.42 12.51 2.94
N LEU A 46 -2.04 11.37 3.22
CA LEU A 46 -3.47 11.25 3.49
C LEU A 46 -3.74 10.72 4.90
N ASP A 47 -2.74 10.66 5.76
CA ASP A 47 -2.84 10.06 7.10
C ASP A 47 -3.45 8.64 7.05
N TYR A 48 -3.08 7.84 6.05
CA TYR A 48 -3.56 6.48 5.82
C TYR A 48 -5.08 6.35 5.60
N ASN A 49 -5.76 7.44 5.21
CA ASN A 49 -7.20 7.45 4.87
C ASN A 49 -7.52 6.90 3.46
N SER A 50 -6.86 5.82 3.04
CA SER A 50 -7.23 5.08 1.83
C SER A 50 -7.27 3.58 2.09
N THR A 51 -8.24 2.91 1.46
CA THR A 51 -8.42 1.46 1.56
C THR A 51 -7.18 0.71 1.06
N HIS A 52 -6.42 1.32 0.15
CA HIS A 52 -5.23 0.73 -0.45
C HIS A 52 -3.96 0.84 0.43
N CYS A 53 -3.99 1.64 1.50
CA CYS A 53 -2.84 1.80 2.38
C CYS A 53 -2.56 0.58 3.26
N ALA A 54 -3.59 -0.22 3.57
CA ALA A 54 -3.43 -1.47 4.32
C ALA A 54 -2.53 -2.48 3.58
N SER A 55 -2.57 -2.48 2.24
CA SER A 55 -1.75 -3.37 1.40
C SER A 55 -0.25 -3.03 1.43
N VAL A 56 0.12 -1.76 1.71
CA VAL A 56 1.53 -1.32 1.77
C VAL A 56 2.27 -2.01 2.91
N SER A 57 1.64 -2.10 4.07
CA SER A 57 2.24 -2.66 5.29
C SER A 57 2.68 -4.11 5.14
N GLY A 58 2.02 -4.89 4.27
CA GLY A 58 2.43 -6.25 3.95
C GLY A 58 3.65 -6.34 3.03
N LEU A 59 3.80 -5.38 2.11
CA LEU A 59 4.86 -5.36 1.11
C LEU A 59 6.19 -4.78 1.65
N LEU A 60 6.11 -3.80 2.56
CA LEU A 60 7.29 -3.18 3.18
C LEU A 60 7.90 -4.00 4.32
N LYS A 61 7.17 -5.00 4.85
CA LYS A 61 7.60 -5.79 6.00
C LYS A 61 8.87 -6.62 5.77
N MET A 62 9.37 -6.69 4.53
CA MET A 62 10.65 -7.33 4.21
C MET A 62 11.88 -6.43 4.48
N ASN A 63 11.71 -5.10 4.65
CA ASN A 63 12.85 -4.17 4.65
C ASN A 63 13.07 -3.42 5.98
N VAL A 64 12.23 -3.61 6.99
CA VAL A 64 12.35 -2.86 8.26
C VAL A 64 12.25 -3.81 9.45
N ASN A 65 13.41 -4.23 9.96
CA ASN A 65 13.53 -4.58 11.37
C ASN A 65 13.11 -3.34 12.17
N SER A 66 12.01 -3.46 12.93
CA SER A 66 11.59 -2.49 13.96
C SER A 66 11.09 -1.12 13.48
N LYS A 67 9.78 -0.98 13.25
CA LYS A 67 8.90 -0.03 13.98
C LYS A 67 7.44 -0.45 13.77
N LYS A 68 6.98 -1.31 14.67
CA LYS A 68 5.59 -1.66 14.86
C LYS A 68 4.82 -0.42 15.34
N SER A 69 4.04 0.20 14.47
CA SER A 69 2.88 0.98 14.88
C SER A 69 1.65 0.07 14.83
N THR A 70 1.48 -0.70 15.90
CA THR A 70 0.14 -1.11 16.33
C THR A 70 -0.61 0.18 16.63
N LEU A 71 -1.61 0.52 15.82
CA LEU A 71 -2.74 1.29 16.32
C LEU A 71 -4.03 0.64 15.84
N GLY A 72 -4.19 -0.62 16.25
CA GLY A 72 -5.51 -1.14 16.58
C GLY A 72 -5.64 -1.06 18.10
N ASN A 73 -6.33 -0.04 18.59
CA ASN A 73 -7.08 -0.15 19.83
C ASN A 73 -8.51 0.26 19.52
N LYS A 74 -9.34 -0.79 19.38
CA LYS A 74 -10.77 -0.72 19.64
C LYS A 74 -10.96 -0.47 21.14
N ALA A 75 -11.78 0.51 21.49
CA ALA A 75 -12.63 0.49 22.68
C ALA A 75 -13.91 1.25 22.31
#